data_AF-A0A9X2IXC0-F1
#
_entry.id   AF-A0A9X2IXC0-F1
#
_cell.length_a   1.000
_cell.length_b   1.000
_cell.length_c   1.000
_cell.angle_alpha   90.00
_cell.angle_beta   90.00
_cell.angle_gamma   90.00
#
_symmetry.space_group_name_H-M   'P 1'
#
loop_
_entity.id
_entity.type
_entity.pdbx_description
1 polymer ?
#
loop_
_entity_poly.entity_id
_entity_poly.type
_entity_poly.pdbx_seq_one_letter_code
_entity_poly.pdbx_strand_id
1 'polypeptide(L)'
;MSSRAGSPSTVTARLRLRPLREPDEQAVRAAHESIRQHDEFDFALGLRPGMSWSQYLQALDDYRRGVNLPDGLVPATFLAAAVGGELVGRVSIRHTLNDYLRQRGGHIGYAVLAQHRRRGYGTEMLRQSLSVAYDLGIDRILITCDDTNLGSRRIIETCGGTFESITPWTDGTLQRRYWIRHLGSTTRPRDRPARGEGVESVDRKECAPMPQMSLFDHLTADATRDGVQQLVVGAVIACDGKVLLLRRPSDDFMGGIWELPSGKVEPGEELDRALIREVKEETGLDVLRIGTYLGAFDYISGSGKKSRQFNFTVDVYAAEPVALQEHDDYAWIDPTGEPPVTEAVKPILQRYQAE
;
A
#
# COMPACT_ATOMS: atom_id res chain seq x y z
N MET A 1 14.00 -23.45 44.81
CA MET A 1 13.55 -23.72 43.42
C MET A 1 12.17 -23.11 43.26
N SER A 2 12.06 -21.98 42.56
CA SER A 2 10.76 -21.48 42.10
C SER A 2 11.03 -20.77 40.76
N SER A 3 10.69 -21.47 39.69
CA SER A 3 10.81 -21.00 38.31
C SER A 3 9.71 -19.98 38.04
N ARG A 4 10.09 -18.73 37.77
CA ARG A 4 9.18 -17.77 37.13
C ARG A 4 9.06 -18.16 35.66
N ALA A 5 7.91 -18.72 35.29
CA ALA A 5 7.48 -18.80 33.91
C ALA A 5 7.32 -17.37 33.36
N GLY A 6 8.09 -17.03 32.34
CA GLY A 6 7.90 -15.78 31.59
C GLY A 6 6.57 -15.85 30.83
N SER A 7 5.71 -14.88 31.07
CA SER A 7 4.50 -14.67 30.25
C SER A 7 4.93 -14.36 28.81
N PRO A 8 4.38 -15.02 27.78
CA PRO A 8 4.63 -14.62 26.40
C PRO A 8 4.06 -13.22 26.19
N SER A 9 4.89 -12.31 25.71
CA SER A 9 4.46 -11.00 25.23
C SER A 9 3.51 -11.21 24.06
N THR A 10 2.20 -11.07 24.29
CA THR A 10 1.19 -11.15 23.22
C THR A 10 1.28 -9.88 22.38
N VAL A 11 2.15 -9.89 21.38
CA VAL A 11 2.09 -8.89 20.30
C VAL A 11 0.68 -8.99 19.71
N THR A 12 -0.13 -7.94 19.89
CA THR A 12 -1.48 -7.90 19.32
C THR A 12 -1.32 -7.84 17.81
N ALA A 13 -1.68 -8.91 17.10
CA ALA A 13 -1.53 -8.99 15.66
C ALA A 13 -2.28 -7.83 14.98
N ARG A 14 -1.58 -7.06 14.15
CA ARG A 14 -2.15 -5.94 13.40
C ARG A 14 -2.86 -6.44 12.15
N LEU A 15 -3.85 -5.68 11.68
CA LEU A 15 -4.49 -5.93 10.39
C LEU A 15 -3.51 -5.66 9.26
N ARG A 16 -3.47 -6.56 8.30
CA ARG A 16 -2.69 -6.44 7.06
C ARG A 16 -3.60 -6.64 5.86
N LEU A 17 -3.56 -5.70 4.92
CA LEU A 17 -4.03 -5.95 3.57
C LEU A 17 -2.94 -6.67 2.79
N ARG A 18 -3.30 -7.81 2.19
CA ARG A 18 -2.39 -8.59 1.37
C ARG A 18 -3.12 -9.25 0.20
N PRO A 19 -2.40 -9.62 -0.87
CA PRO A 19 -2.92 -10.48 -1.92
C PRO A 19 -3.47 -11.80 -1.36
N LEU A 20 -4.40 -12.40 -2.10
CA LEU A 20 -4.86 -13.76 -1.83
C LEU A 20 -3.80 -14.77 -2.24
N ARG A 21 -3.73 -15.88 -1.49
CA ARG A 21 -2.77 -16.96 -1.67
C ARG A 21 -3.51 -18.29 -1.84
N GLU A 22 -2.80 -19.30 -2.33
CA GLU A 22 -3.33 -20.66 -2.47
C GLU A 22 -4.01 -21.18 -1.18
N PRO A 23 -3.43 -21.03 0.03
CA PRO A 23 -4.07 -21.52 1.27
C PRO A 23 -5.35 -20.79 1.69
N ASP A 24 -5.68 -19.64 1.08
CA ASP A 24 -6.85 -18.85 1.48
C ASP A 24 -8.17 -19.39 0.89
N GLU A 25 -8.14 -20.38 -0.01
CA GLU A 25 -9.31 -20.85 -0.77
C GLU A 25 -10.52 -21.13 0.13
N GLN A 26 -10.35 -22.00 1.13
CA GLN A 26 -11.44 -22.45 1.98
C GLN A 26 -12.06 -21.27 2.75
N ALA A 27 -11.21 -20.39 3.30
CA ALA A 27 -11.65 -19.22 4.06
C ALA A 27 -12.41 -18.23 3.17
N VAL A 28 -11.94 -17.99 1.94
CA VAL A 28 -12.60 -17.08 1.00
C VAL A 28 -13.93 -17.64 0.51
N ARG A 29 -14.01 -18.94 0.21
CA ARG A 29 -15.28 -19.58 -0.19
C ARG A 29 -16.31 -19.52 0.93
N ALA A 30 -15.90 -19.79 2.18
CA ALA A 30 -16.78 -19.66 3.35
C ALA A 30 -17.24 -18.20 3.56
N ALA A 31 -16.32 -17.24 3.43
CA ALA A 31 -16.63 -15.82 3.48
C ALA A 31 -17.61 -15.37 2.38
N HIS A 32 -17.44 -15.88 1.17
CA HIS A 32 -18.30 -15.58 0.02
C HIS A 32 -19.73 -16.08 0.23
N GLU A 33 -19.90 -17.30 0.72
CA GLU A 33 -21.22 -17.84 1.06
C GLU A 33 -21.87 -17.04 2.20
N SER A 34 -21.12 -16.77 3.27
CA SER A 34 -21.62 -16.01 4.42
C SER A 34 -22.10 -14.60 4.03
N ILE A 35 -21.33 -13.86 3.23
CA ILE A 35 -21.71 -12.49 2.82
C ILE A 35 -22.89 -12.50 1.86
N ARG A 36 -22.99 -13.46 0.94
CA ARG A 36 -24.18 -13.59 0.07
C ARG A 36 -25.46 -13.78 0.87
N GLN A 37 -25.40 -14.57 1.94
CA GLN A 37 -26.55 -14.84 2.81
C GLN A 37 -26.96 -13.63 3.67
N HIS A 38 -26.00 -12.81 4.12
CA HIS A 38 -26.26 -11.76 5.11
C HIS A 38 -26.33 -10.34 4.55
N ASP A 39 -25.61 -10.07 3.46
CA ASP A 39 -25.45 -8.72 2.91
C ASP A 39 -25.74 -8.65 1.41
N GLU A 40 -26.12 -9.77 0.78
CA GLU A 40 -26.61 -9.85 -0.60
C GLU A 40 -25.63 -9.30 -1.67
N PHE A 41 -24.32 -9.45 -1.45
CA PHE A 41 -23.30 -9.14 -2.47
C PHE A 41 -22.15 -10.15 -2.49
N ASP A 42 -21.31 -10.07 -3.53
CA ASP A 42 -20.17 -10.98 -3.69
C ASP A 42 -18.94 -10.54 -2.87
N PHE A 43 -18.46 -11.42 -1.99
CA PHE A 43 -17.20 -11.20 -1.27
C PHE A 43 -16.00 -11.37 -2.22
N ALA A 44 -15.89 -12.57 -2.81
CA ALA A 44 -14.92 -12.92 -3.85
C ALA A 44 -15.40 -12.44 -5.23
N LEU A 45 -15.12 -11.18 -5.55
CA LEU A 45 -15.56 -10.54 -6.79
C LEU A 45 -14.96 -11.24 -8.02
N GLY A 46 -15.81 -11.64 -8.97
CA GLY A 46 -15.37 -12.31 -10.20
C GLY A 46 -15.12 -13.81 -10.06
N LEU A 47 -15.28 -14.39 -8.86
CA LEU A 47 -15.26 -15.85 -8.67
C LEU A 47 -16.52 -16.46 -9.30
N ARG A 48 -16.33 -17.32 -10.31
CA ARG A 48 -17.41 -17.96 -11.05
C ARG A 48 -17.63 -19.41 -10.60
N PRO A 49 -18.86 -19.94 -10.67
CA PRO A 49 -19.11 -21.37 -10.47
C PRO A 49 -18.22 -22.22 -11.40
N GLY A 50 -17.59 -23.27 -10.86
CA GLY A 50 -16.70 -24.16 -11.60
C GLY A 50 -15.27 -23.63 -11.85
N MET A 51 -14.97 -22.39 -11.47
CA MET A 51 -13.61 -21.84 -11.55
C MET A 51 -12.72 -22.46 -10.45
N SER A 52 -11.56 -22.99 -10.84
CA SER A 52 -10.54 -23.43 -9.88
C SER A 52 -9.93 -22.24 -9.14
N TRP A 53 -9.34 -22.48 -7.97
CA TRP A 53 -8.75 -21.41 -7.17
C TRP A 53 -7.58 -20.72 -7.86
N SER A 54 -6.68 -21.49 -8.47
CA SER A 54 -5.56 -20.94 -9.24
C SER A 54 -6.02 -20.08 -10.41
N GLN A 55 -7.08 -20.47 -11.14
CA GLN A 55 -7.69 -19.64 -12.18
C GLN A 55 -8.27 -18.34 -11.62
N TYR A 56 -8.83 -18.38 -10.41
CA TYR A 56 -9.33 -17.17 -9.75
C TYR A 56 -8.20 -16.24 -9.31
N LEU A 57 -7.12 -16.77 -8.71
CA LEU A 57 -5.94 -15.99 -8.37
C LEU A 57 -5.31 -15.34 -9.62
N GLN A 58 -5.19 -16.11 -10.72
CA GLN A 58 -4.71 -15.57 -11.99
C GLN A 58 -5.64 -14.46 -12.52
N ALA A 59 -6.97 -14.65 -12.44
CA ALA A 59 -7.91 -13.62 -12.87
C ALA A 59 -7.77 -12.33 -12.04
N LEU A 60 -7.54 -12.43 -10.72
CA LEU A 60 -7.30 -11.23 -9.89
C LEU A 60 -6.01 -10.50 -10.29
N ASP A 61 -4.97 -11.23 -10.66
CA ASP A 61 -3.71 -10.66 -11.13
C ASP A 61 -3.86 -10.01 -12.52
N ASP A 62 -4.59 -10.65 -13.43
CA ASP A 62 -4.99 -10.10 -14.72
C ASP A 62 -5.79 -8.81 -14.55
N TYR A 63 -6.78 -8.81 -13.65
CA TYR A 63 -7.60 -7.63 -13.36
C TYR A 63 -6.77 -6.50 -12.76
N ARG A 64 -5.80 -6.81 -11.90
CA ARG A 64 -4.87 -5.81 -11.38
C ARG A 64 -4.03 -5.18 -12.48
N ARG A 65 -3.51 -5.96 -13.42
CA ARG A 65 -2.70 -5.45 -14.55
C ARG A 65 -3.53 -4.82 -15.66
N GLY A 66 -4.85 -4.97 -15.61
CA GLY A 66 -5.75 -4.49 -16.65
C GLY A 66 -5.71 -5.31 -17.93
N VAL A 67 -5.27 -6.57 -17.85
CA VAL A 67 -5.22 -7.50 -18.98
C VAL A 67 -6.36 -8.51 -18.87
N ASN A 68 -6.83 -9.03 -20.01
CA ASN A 68 -7.92 -10.03 -20.06
C ASN A 68 -9.17 -9.64 -19.23
N LEU A 69 -9.47 -8.35 -19.14
CA LEU A 69 -10.61 -7.84 -18.38
C LEU A 69 -11.93 -8.22 -19.09
N PRO A 70 -12.90 -8.81 -18.37
CA PRO A 70 -14.27 -8.90 -18.84
C PRO A 70 -14.87 -7.53 -19.16
N ASP A 71 -15.77 -7.49 -20.13
CA ASP A 71 -16.46 -6.27 -20.54
C ASP A 71 -17.12 -5.55 -19.36
N GLY A 72 -16.89 -4.24 -19.29
CA GLY A 72 -17.45 -3.38 -18.23
C GLY A 72 -16.68 -3.40 -16.91
N LEU A 73 -15.66 -4.26 -16.74
CA LEU A 73 -14.73 -4.16 -15.63
C LEU A 73 -13.62 -3.15 -15.92
N VAL A 74 -13.00 -2.66 -14.85
CA VAL A 74 -11.84 -1.77 -14.88
C VAL A 74 -10.69 -2.45 -14.14
N PRO A 75 -9.42 -2.07 -14.40
CA PRO A 75 -8.32 -2.57 -13.62
C PRO A 75 -8.53 -2.34 -12.13
N ALA A 76 -8.28 -3.37 -11.31
CA ALA A 76 -8.55 -3.32 -9.88
C ALA A 76 -7.66 -4.25 -9.06
N THR A 77 -7.17 -3.74 -7.94
CA THR A 77 -6.44 -4.48 -6.92
C THR A 77 -7.42 -5.10 -5.91
N PHE A 78 -7.47 -6.42 -5.80
CA PHE A 78 -8.19 -7.14 -4.76
C PHE A 78 -7.24 -7.60 -3.65
N LEU A 79 -7.54 -7.25 -2.40
CA LEU A 79 -6.72 -7.65 -1.25
C LEU A 79 -7.59 -8.27 -0.16
N ALA A 80 -7.10 -9.35 0.45
CA ALA A 80 -7.62 -9.88 1.69
C ALA A 80 -7.15 -9.02 2.87
N ALA A 81 -8.04 -8.79 3.83
CA ALA A 81 -7.69 -8.24 5.13
C ALA A 81 -7.51 -9.39 6.11
N ALA A 82 -6.33 -9.51 6.71
CA ALA A 82 -6.02 -10.57 7.66
C ALA A 82 -5.47 -10.03 8.98
N VAL A 83 -5.79 -10.69 10.09
CA VAL A 83 -5.27 -10.41 11.43
C VAL A 83 -4.72 -11.71 12.00
N GLY A 84 -3.40 -11.76 12.25
CA GLY A 84 -2.77 -12.99 12.74
C GLY A 84 -2.95 -14.20 11.81
N GLY A 85 -3.06 -13.95 10.50
CA GLY A 85 -3.32 -14.98 9.48
C GLY A 85 -4.81 -15.28 9.23
N GLU A 86 -5.71 -14.90 10.15
CA GLU A 86 -7.16 -15.08 9.99
C GLU A 86 -7.75 -14.04 9.03
N LEU A 87 -8.56 -14.49 8.06
CA LEU A 87 -9.27 -13.63 7.13
C LEU A 87 -10.41 -12.89 7.85
N VAL A 88 -10.36 -11.56 7.88
CA VAL A 88 -11.39 -10.71 8.53
C VAL A 88 -12.24 -9.92 7.54
N GLY A 89 -11.79 -9.80 6.29
CA GLY A 89 -12.48 -9.03 5.26
C GLY A 89 -11.73 -8.98 3.94
N ARG A 90 -12.19 -8.13 3.03
CA ARG A 90 -11.52 -7.84 1.76
C ARG A 90 -11.69 -6.39 1.34
N VAL A 91 -10.81 -5.92 0.46
CA VAL A 91 -10.93 -4.65 -0.25
C VAL A 91 -10.75 -4.86 -1.74
N SER A 92 -11.36 -4.00 -2.54
CA SER A 92 -11.20 -3.89 -3.98
C SER A 92 -10.95 -2.42 -4.30
N ILE A 93 -9.79 -2.13 -4.85
CA ILE A 93 -9.28 -0.79 -5.18
C ILE A 93 -9.19 -0.69 -6.69
N ARG A 94 -10.14 0.02 -7.30
CA ARG A 94 -10.24 0.21 -8.75
C ARG A 94 -9.27 1.32 -9.14
N HIS A 95 -8.46 1.05 -10.17
CA HIS A 95 -7.40 1.96 -10.61
C HIS A 95 -7.96 3.13 -11.44
N THR A 96 -9.17 2.95 -11.97
CA THR A 96 -9.93 3.96 -12.71
C THR A 96 -11.43 3.75 -12.50
N LEU A 97 -12.26 4.69 -12.94
CA LEU A 97 -13.71 4.58 -12.89
C LEU A 97 -14.31 4.67 -14.30
N ASN A 98 -15.23 3.75 -14.61
CA ASN A 98 -16.18 3.88 -15.70
C ASN A 98 -17.45 4.63 -15.24
N ASP A 99 -18.41 4.84 -16.14
CA ASP A 99 -19.63 5.62 -15.84
C ASP A 99 -20.50 5.00 -14.75
N TYR A 100 -20.54 3.67 -14.66
CA TYR A 100 -21.21 2.97 -13.58
C TYR A 100 -20.51 3.25 -12.24
N LEU A 101 -19.20 3.06 -12.17
CA LEU A 101 -18.42 3.21 -10.93
C LEU A 101 -18.36 4.64 -10.42
N ARG A 102 -18.50 5.64 -11.30
CA ARG A 102 -18.68 7.06 -10.91
C ARG A 102 -19.98 7.32 -10.16
N GLN A 103 -20.97 6.45 -10.29
CA GLN A 103 -22.28 6.61 -9.65
C GLN A 103 -22.46 5.62 -8.49
N ARG A 104 -22.07 4.36 -8.68
CA ARG A 104 -22.16 3.28 -7.68
C ARG A 104 -20.90 2.43 -7.69
N GLY A 105 -20.23 2.35 -6.54
CA GLY A 105 -19.03 1.54 -6.30
C GLY A 105 -17.82 2.39 -5.93
N GLY A 106 -17.54 3.47 -6.68
CA GLY A 106 -16.35 4.30 -6.47
C GLY A 106 -15.03 3.55 -6.68
N HIS A 107 -13.93 4.14 -6.22
CA HIS A 107 -12.59 3.57 -6.31
C HIS A 107 -12.38 2.45 -5.29
N ILE A 108 -12.94 2.55 -4.09
CA ILE A 108 -12.67 1.59 -3.02
C ILE A 108 -13.98 0.96 -2.55
N GLY A 109 -14.08 -0.36 -2.68
CA GLY A 109 -15.12 -1.18 -2.06
C GLY A 109 -14.52 -2.14 -1.04
N TYR A 110 -15.11 -2.25 0.15
CA TYR A 110 -14.63 -3.15 1.19
C TYR A 110 -15.77 -3.94 1.84
N ALA A 111 -15.42 -5.08 2.43
CA ALA A 111 -16.35 -5.92 3.18
C ALA A 111 -15.65 -6.50 4.40
N VAL A 112 -16.26 -6.33 5.59
CA VAL A 112 -15.81 -6.95 6.84
C VAL A 112 -16.77 -8.08 7.16
N LEU A 113 -16.24 -9.29 7.39
CA LEU A 113 -17.07 -10.45 7.72
C LEU A 113 -17.88 -10.20 8.99
N ALA A 114 -19.11 -10.71 9.04
CA ALA A 114 -20.07 -10.41 10.09
C ALA A 114 -19.50 -10.60 11.50
N GLN A 115 -18.78 -11.70 11.75
CA GLN A 115 -18.20 -11.99 13.07
C GLN A 115 -17.07 -11.04 13.51
N HIS A 116 -16.47 -10.28 12.57
CA HIS A 116 -15.36 -9.36 12.82
C HIS A 116 -15.76 -7.87 12.79
N ARG A 117 -17.05 -7.56 12.58
CA ARG A 117 -17.56 -6.17 12.59
C ARG A 117 -17.42 -5.53 13.98
N ARG A 118 -17.43 -4.19 14.00
CA ARG A 118 -17.34 -3.36 15.23
C ARG A 118 -16.03 -3.49 16.03
N ARG A 119 -14.96 -3.98 15.39
CA ARG A 119 -13.60 -4.08 15.96
C ARG A 119 -12.60 -3.05 15.39
N GLY A 120 -13.10 -2.07 14.63
CA GLY A 120 -12.26 -1.05 13.96
C GLY A 120 -11.64 -1.49 12.63
N TYR A 121 -11.77 -2.76 12.23
CA TYR A 121 -11.14 -3.28 11.00
C TYR A 121 -11.56 -2.57 9.73
N GLY A 122 -12.84 -2.18 9.57
CA GLY A 122 -13.28 -1.45 8.38
C GLY A 122 -12.56 -0.10 8.20
N THR A 123 -12.32 0.62 9.31
CA THR A 123 -11.54 1.86 9.29
C THR A 123 -10.10 1.61 8.90
N GLU A 124 -9.48 0.56 9.46
CA GLU A 124 -8.08 0.22 9.17
C GLU A 124 -7.89 -0.26 7.73
N MET A 125 -8.80 -1.10 7.24
CA MET A 125 -8.84 -1.54 5.83
C MET A 125 -8.96 -0.35 4.88
N LEU A 126 -9.84 0.63 5.19
CA LEU A 126 -9.96 1.82 4.35
C LEU A 126 -8.68 2.67 4.38
N ARG A 127 -8.06 2.89 5.55
CA ARG A 127 -6.79 3.64 5.64
C ARG A 127 -5.68 3.01 4.81
N GLN A 128 -5.48 1.69 4.93
CA GLN A 128 -4.47 1.00 4.14
C GLN A 128 -4.82 1.02 2.63
N SER A 129 -6.11 0.92 2.28
CA SER A 129 -6.55 1.02 0.88
C SER A 129 -6.28 2.40 0.27
N LEU A 130 -6.40 3.47 1.05
CA LEU A 130 -6.04 4.82 0.60
C LEU A 130 -4.55 4.92 0.27
N SER A 131 -3.67 4.37 1.13
CA SER A 131 -2.23 4.33 0.86
C SER A 131 -1.93 3.62 -0.46
N VAL A 132 -2.51 2.43 -0.67
CA VAL A 132 -2.34 1.68 -1.94
C VAL A 132 -2.87 2.48 -3.13
N ALA A 133 -4.00 3.18 -3.00
CA ALA A 133 -4.52 4.02 -4.07
C ALA A 133 -3.61 5.22 -4.39
N TYR A 134 -2.99 5.85 -3.38
CA TYR A 134 -2.05 6.94 -3.57
C TYR A 134 -0.75 6.48 -4.25
N ASP A 135 -0.24 5.31 -3.88
CA ASP A 135 0.94 4.70 -4.52
C ASP A 135 0.66 4.38 -6.01
N LEU A 136 -0.61 4.12 -6.35
CA LEU A 136 -1.09 3.97 -7.73
C LEU A 136 -1.32 5.31 -8.47
N GLY A 137 -1.05 6.45 -7.82
CA GLY A 137 -1.25 7.80 -8.38
C GLY A 137 -2.71 8.29 -8.37
N ILE A 138 -3.57 7.70 -7.54
CA ILE A 138 -5.00 8.04 -7.46
C ILE A 138 -5.23 9.02 -6.30
N ASP A 139 -4.99 10.30 -6.56
CA ASP A 139 -5.06 11.34 -5.52
C ASP A 139 -6.50 11.76 -5.15
N ARG A 140 -7.49 11.43 -5.98
CA ARG A 140 -8.89 11.82 -5.77
C ARG A 140 -9.82 10.62 -5.80
N ILE A 141 -10.14 10.14 -4.62
CA ILE A 141 -10.80 8.86 -4.38
C ILE A 141 -12.28 9.08 -4.07
N LEU A 142 -13.13 8.74 -5.04
CA LEU A 142 -14.58 8.55 -4.84
C LEU A 142 -14.84 7.27 -4.04
N ILE A 143 -15.66 7.34 -3.00
CA ILE A 143 -16.24 6.17 -2.34
C ILE A 143 -17.74 6.38 -2.27
N THR A 144 -18.50 5.33 -2.58
CA THR A 144 -19.96 5.35 -2.47
C THR A 144 -20.44 4.29 -1.49
N CYS A 145 -21.60 4.51 -0.89
CA CYS A 145 -22.29 3.52 -0.08
C CYS A 145 -23.80 3.78 -0.08
N ASP A 146 -24.58 2.76 0.24
CA ASP A 146 -26.03 2.95 0.44
C ASP A 146 -26.27 3.95 1.58
N ASP A 147 -27.29 4.81 1.45
CA ASP A 147 -27.59 5.86 2.43
C ASP A 147 -27.91 5.30 3.82
N THR A 148 -28.50 4.10 3.85
CA THR A 148 -28.83 3.33 5.06
C THR A 148 -27.60 2.66 5.69
N ASN A 149 -26.46 2.59 4.99
CA ASN A 149 -25.24 1.95 5.47
C ASN A 149 -24.46 2.84 6.44
N LEU A 150 -24.99 3.00 7.65
CA LEU A 150 -24.41 3.83 8.71
C LEU A 150 -22.97 3.44 9.08
N GLY A 151 -22.64 2.14 8.98
CA GLY A 151 -21.30 1.63 9.25
C GLY A 151 -20.27 2.21 8.26
N SER A 152 -20.55 2.09 6.97
CA SER A 152 -19.65 2.61 5.93
C SER A 152 -19.59 4.13 5.95
N ARG A 153 -20.71 4.83 6.19
CA ARG A 153 -20.73 6.29 6.35
C ARG A 153 -19.74 6.76 7.41
N ARG A 154 -19.81 6.18 8.61
CA ARG A 154 -18.90 6.53 9.72
C ARG A 154 -17.44 6.22 9.39
N ILE A 155 -17.17 5.07 8.77
CA ILE A 155 -15.83 4.67 8.35
C ILE A 155 -15.26 5.69 7.35
N ILE A 156 -15.99 5.99 6.29
CA ILE A 156 -15.59 6.92 5.23
C ILE A 156 -15.31 8.31 5.82
N GLU A 157 -16.22 8.83 6.65
CA GLU A 157 -16.07 10.15 7.30
C GLU A 157 -14.88 10.18 8.26
N THR A 158 -14.64 9.10 9.02
CA THR A 158 -13.47 8.96 9.92
C THR A 158 -12.16 8.94 9.13
N CYS A 159 -12.17 8.40 7.91
CA CYS A 159 -11.02 8.37 7.01
C CYS A 159 -10.90 9.65 6.15
N GLY A 160 -11.62 10.73 6.49
CA GLY A 160 -11.49 12.03 5.82
C GLY A 160 -12.43 12.23 4.64
N GLY A 161 -13.37 11.31 4.39
CA GLY A 161 -14.37 11.42 3.34
C GLY A 161 -15.24 12.66 3.50
N THR A 162 -15.25 13.50 2.48
CA THR A 162 -16.12 14.68 2.40
C THR A 162 -17.34 14.32 1.58
N PHE A 163 -18.52 14.43 2.20
CA PHE A 163 -19.80 14.16 1.55
C PHE A 163 -20.01 15.07 0.33
N GLU A 164 -20.42 14.49 -0.79
CA GLU A 164 -20.77 15.20 -2.02
C GLU A 164 -22.29 15.27 -2.19
N SER A 165 -22.95 14.12 -2.30
CA SER A 165 -24.36 14.05 -2.65
C SER A 165 -25.00 12.71 -2.27
N ILE A 166 -26.34 12.68 -2.33
CA ILE A 166 -27.15 11.46 -2.37
C ILE A 166 -27.82 11.41 -3.74
N THR A 167 -27.73 10.28 -4.43
CA THR A 167 -28.34 10.07 -5.75
C THR A 167 -29.22 8.83 -5.74
N PRO A 168 -30.45 8.87 -6.27
CA PRO A 168 -31.28 7.68 -6.41
C PRO A 168 -30.69 6.74 -7.47
N TRP A 169 -30.85 5.43 -7.24
CA TRP A 169 -30.46 4.38 -8.16
C TRP A 169 -31.69 3.71 -8.81
N THR A 170 -31.49 2.95 -9.87
CA THR A 170 -32.57 2.31 -10.65
C THR A 170 -33.38 1.28 -9.86
N ASP A 171 -32.81 0.71 -8.79
CA ASP A 171 -33.46 -0.22 -7.88
C ASP A 171 -34.20 0.49 -6.72
N GLY A 172 -34.27 1.83 -6.74
CA GLY A 172 -34.90 2.64 -5.70
C GLY A 172 -34.00 2.89 -4.48
N THR A 173 -32.80 2.31 -4.42
CA THR A 173 -31.85 2.62 -3.34
C THR A 173 -31.27 4.02 -3.50
N LEU A 174 -30.85 4.62 -2.38
CA LEU A 174 -30.16 5.90 -2.38
C LEU A 174 -28.66 5.67 -2.17
N GLN A 175 -27.84 6.17 -3.09
CA GLN A 175 -26.38 6.09 -3.02
C GLN A 175 -25.81 7.40 -2.50
N ARG A 176 -25.03 7.32 -1.42
CA ARG A 176 -24.17 8.41 -0.94
C ARG A 176 -22.85 8.42 -1.67
N ARG A 177 -22.34 9.61 -1.94
CA ARG A 177 -21.05 9.84 -2.57
C ARG A 177 -20.16 10.68 -1.67
N TYR A 178 -18.90 10.24 -1.54
CA TYR A 178 -17.88 10.91 -0.75
C TYR A 178 -16.59 11.01 -1.54
N TRP A 179 -15.89 12.14 -1.41
CA TRP A 179 -14.54 12.29 -1.93
C TRP A 179 -13.52 12.32 -0.80
N ILE A 180 -12.47 11.53 -0.95
CA ILE A 180 -11.23 11.62 -0.19
C ILE A 180 -10.16 12.14 -1.16
N ARG A 181 -9.35 13.08 -0.70
CA ARG A 181 -8.20 13.58 -1.46
C ARG A 181 -6.93 13.22 -0.74
N HIS A 182 -5.91 12.82 -1.49
CA HIS A 182 -4.55 12.80 -1.01
C HIS A 182 -4.16 14.26 -0.73
N LEU A 183 -4.14 14.61 0.54
CA LEU A 183 -3.65 15.92 0.95
C LEU A 183 -2.12 15.86 0.93
N GLY A 184 -1.53 15.94 -0.25
CA GLY A 184 -0.28 16.69 -0.36
C GLY A 184 -0.64 18.11 0.09
N SER A 185 -0.36 18.43 1.35
CA SER A 185 -0.52 19.73 2.00
C SER A 185 -1.62 20.70 1.49
N THR A 186 -2.58 20.98 2.37
CA THR A 186 -3.50 22.15 2.44
C THR A 186 -4.98 21.98 2.03
N THR A 187 -5.77 22.83 2.66
CA THR A 187 -7.09 22.64 3.27
C THR A 187 -8.30 22.97 2.39
N ARG A 188 -9.46 22.41 2.80
CA ARG A 188 -10.82 22.61 2.27
C ARG A 188 -11.21 24.09 2.09
N PRO A 189 -12.08 24.43 1.12
CA PRO A 189 -12.96 25.56 1.25
C PRO A 189 -14.19 25.18 2.09
N ARG A 190 -14.43 25.93 3.18
CA ARG A 190 -15.77 26.06 3.78
C ARG A 190 -16.33 27.40 3.31
N ASP A 191 -17.25 27.37 2.35
CA ASP A 191 -18.07 28.55 2.04
C ASP A 191 -19.30 28.57 2.94
N ARG A 192 -19.44 29.65 3.70
CA ARG A 192 -20.74 30.29 3.96
C ARG A 192 -20.54 31.80 4.11
N PRO A 193 -21.36 32.64 3.45
CA PRO A 193 -21.17 34.08 3.48
C PRO A 193 -21.91 34.69 4.68
N ALA A 194 -21.32 35.73 5.27
CA ALA A 194 -22.05 36.75 6.01
C ALA A 194 -21.38 38.13 5.80
N ARG A 195 -22.23 39.12 5.59
CA ARG A 195 -21.99 40.51 5.19
C ARG A 195 -21.17 41.31 6.22
N GLY A 196 -20.49 42.37 5.75
CA GLY A 196 -20.09 43.50 6.60
C GLY A 196 -18.89 44.29 6.10
N GLU A 197 -19.16 45.30 5.27
CA GLU A 197 -18.54 46.63 5.19
C GLU A 197 -17.05 46.85 5.55
N GLY A 198 -16.29 47.30 4.54
CA GLY A 198 -15.39 48.47 4.61
C GLY A 198 -14.09 48.37 5.42
N VAL A 199 -12.95 48.44 4.73
CA VAL A 199 -11.82 49.39 4.95
C VAL A 199 -10.64 48.93 4.08
N GLU A 200 -10.18 49.82 3.20
CA GLU A 200 -8.94 49.68 2.43
C GLU A 200 -7.72 49.69 3.37
N SER A 201 -6.85 48.68 3.28
CA SER A 201 -5.50 48.78 3.83
C SER A 201 -4.51 47.87 3.10
N VAL A 202 -3.53 48.54 2.47
CA VAL A 202 -2.14 48.17 2.13
C VAL A 202 -1.83 46.67 1.93
N ASP A 203 -1.53 46.32 0.67
CA ASP A 203 -0.98 45.04 0.22
C ASP A 203 0.24 44.59 1.04
N ARG A 204 -0.01 43.81 2.10
CA ARG A 204 0.91 42.75 2.50
C ARG A 204 0.53 41.55 1.65
N LYS A 205 1.39 41.16 0.70
CA LYS A 205 1.34 39.83 0.09
C LYS A 205 1.30 38.81 1.23
N GLU A 206 0.11 38.28 1.52
CA GLU A 206 -0.04 37.05 2.28
C GLU A 206 0.75 36.00 1.52
N CYS A 207 1.91 35.66 2.08
CA CYS A 207 2.67 34.51 1.63
C CYS A 207 1.75 33.31 1.86
N ALA A 208 1.20 32.74 0.78
CA ALA A 208 0.47 31.48 0.86
C ALA A 208 1.34 30.49 1.65
N PRO A 209 0.77 29.73 2.61
CA PRO A 209 1.56 28.76 3.36
C PRO A 209 2.28 27.86 2.36
N MET A 210 3.61 27.80 2.45
CA MET A 210 4.40 26.94 1.58
C MET A 210 3.89 25.50 1.72
N PRO A 211 3.73 24.75 0.61
CA PRO A 211 3.31 23.36 0.68
C PRO A 211 4.27 22.59 1.59
N GLN A 212 3.70 21.90 2.57
CA GLN A 212 4.43 21.02 3.48
C GLN A 212 5.04 19.89 2.65
N MET A 213 6.37 19.86 2.57
CA MET A 213 7.14 18.90 1.77
C MET A 213 6.82 17.44 2.17
N SER A 214 6.82 16.52 1.20
CA SER A 214 6.65 15.08 1.45
C SER A 214 7.86 14.49 2.18
N LEU A 215 7.75 13.27 2.72
CA LEU A 215 8.91 12.59 3.31
C LEU A 215 10.05 12.46 2.30
N PHE A 216 9.74 12.06 1.07
CA PHE A 216 10.73 11.88 0.01
C PHE A 216 11.42 13.20 -0.37
N ASP A 217 10.66 14.30 -0.40
CA ASP A 217 11.21 15.65 -0.62
C ASP A 217 12.21 16.03 0.49
N HIS A 218 11.87 15.76 1.76
CA HIS A 218 12.76 16.04 2.89
C HIS A 218 14.04 15.21 2.81
N LEU A 219 13.93 13.90 2.53
CA LEU A 219 15.08 13.00 2.41
C LEU A 219 16.03 13.45 1.29
N THR A 220 15.47 13.81 0.13
CA THR A 220 16.22 14.30 -1.03
C THR A 220 16.91 15.64 -0.74
N ALA A 221 16.20 16.56 -0.08
CA ALA A 221 16.77 17.85 0.32
C ALA A 221 17.91 17.71 1.33
N ASP A 222 17.78 16.80 2.30
CA ASP A 222 18.82 16.55 3.30
C ASP A 222 20.06 15.89 2.69
N ALA A 223 19.89 14.92 1.78
CA ALA A 223 21.03 14.35 1.05
C ALA A 223 21.77 15.40 0.20
N THR A 224 21.03 16.29 -0.46
CA THR A 224 21.62 17.40 -1.23
C THR A 224 22.44 18.31 -0.33
N ARG A 225 21.91 18.66 0.85
CA ARG A 225 22.60 19.49 1.85
C ARG A 225 23.89 18.85 2.36
N ASP A 226 23.90 17.52 2.49
CA ASP A 226 25.04 16.73 2.92
C ASP A 226 26.08 16.49 1.81
N GLY A 227 25.89 17.07 0.62
CA GLY A 227 26.77 16.91 -0.53
C GLY A 227 26.76 15.51 -1.12
N VAL A 228 25.67 14.76 -0.96
CA VAL A 228 25.47 13.48 -1.63
C VAL A 228 25.31 13.74 -3.14
N GLN A 229 26.06 12.98 -3.95
CA GLN A 229 26.13 13.14 -5.39
C GLN A 229 25.28 12.12 -6.15
N GLN A 230 24.82 11.06 -5.47
CA GLN A 230 24.03 9.99 -6.04
C GLN A 230 23.08 9.41 -4.99
N LEU A 231 21.79 9.36 -5.31
CA LEU A 231 20.79 8.75 -4.44
C LEU A 231 20.54 7.30 -4.88
N VAL A 232 20.30 6.45 -3.90
CA VAL A 232 20.00 5.02 -4.07
C VAL A 232 18.80 4.70 -3.18
N VAL A 233 17.94 3.81 -3.63
CA VAL A 233 16.77 3.34 -2.87
C VAL A 233 16.87 1.84 -2.68
N GLY A 234 16.55 1.38 -1.47
CA GLY A 234 16.59 -0.04 -1.09
C GLY A 234 15.26 -0.52 -0.53
N ALA A 235 14.89 -1.75 -0.84
CA ALA A 235 13.64 -2.37 -0.44
C ALA A 235 13.86 -3.48 0.60
N VAL A 236 13.24 -3.35 1.76
CA VAL A 236 13.04 -4.47 2.68
C VAL A 236 11.70 -5.11 2.34
N ILE A 237 11.74 -6.11 1.46
CA ILE A 237 10.57 -6.90 1.03
C ILE A 237 10.45 -8.09 1.96
N ALA A 238 9.30 -8.23 2.64
CA ALA A 238 9.09 -9.28 3.61
C ALA A 238 7.94 -10.23 3.23
N CYS A 239 8.17 -11.53 3.40
CA CYS A 239 7.18 -12.57 3.23
C CYS A 239 7.37 -13.65 4.30
N ASP A 240 6.28 -14.03 4.98
CA ASP A 240 6.27 -15.09 6.01
C ASP A 240 7.40 -14.97 7.05
N GLY A 241 7.67 -13.74 7.51
CA GLY A 241 8.69 -13.43 8.52
C GLY A 241 10.13 -13.41 8.01
N LYS A 242 10.35 -13.65 6.72
CA LYS A 242 11.65 -13.58 6.05
C LYS A 242 11.76 -12.34 5.18
N VAL A 243 12.99 -11.91 4.90
CA VAL A 243 13.30 -10.79 4.00
C VAL A 243 13.98 -11.30 2.74
N LEU A 244 13.64 -10.71 1.59
CA LEU A 244 14.31 -11.02 0.32
C LEU A 244 15.69 -10.37 0.28
N LEU A 245 16.71 -11.17 0.00
CA LEU A 245 18.06 -10.72 -0.30
C LEU A 245 18.50 -11.25 -1.66
N LEU A 246 19.29 -10.45 -2.38
CA LEU A 246 19.88 -10.78 -3.67
C LEU A 246 21.39 -10.97 -3.51
N ARG A 247 21.98 -11.92 -4.23
CA ARG A 247 23.42 -12.17 -4.20
C ARG A 247 24.08 -11.60 -5.44
N ARG A 248 25.11 -10.77 -5.24
CA ARG A 248 25.91 -10.25 -6.34
C ARG A 248 26.70 -11.37 -7.03
N PRO A 249 26.82 -11.34 -8.37
CA PRO A 249 27.66 -12.27 -9.11
C PRO A 249 29.07 -12.36 -8.52
N SER A 250 29.58 -13.59 -8.38
CA SER A 250 30.88 -13.84 -7.75
C SER A 250 32.08 -13.16 -8.45
N ASP A 251 31.94 -12.80 -9.73
CA ASP A 251 32.93 -12.14 -10.56
C ASP A 251 32.84 -10.61 -10.56
N ASP A 252 31.85 -10.04 -9.86
CA ASP A 252 31.67 -8.59 -9.71
C ASP A 252 32.47 -8.02 -8.52
N PHE A 253 32.62 -6.69 -8.47
CA PHE A 253 33.25 -5.99 -7.35
C PHE A 253 32.47 -6.25 -6.05
N MET A 254 33.13 -6.87 -5.07
CA MET A 254 32.50 -7.40 -3.85
C MET A 254 31.48 -8.53 -4.11
N GLY A 255 31.75 -9.38 -5.10
CA GLY A 255 30.91 -10.53 -5.46
C GLY A 255 30.66 -11.52 -4.31
N GLY A 256 29.50 -12.18 -4.35
CA GLY A 256 29.03 -13.11 -3.32
C GLY A 256 28.40 -12.45 -2.08
N ILE A 257 28.41 -11.13 -1.98
CA ILE A 257 27.69 -10.39 -0.93
C ILE A 257 26.19 -10.43 -1.19
N TRP A 258 25.44 -10.58 -0.09
CA TRP A 258 23.99 -10.45 -0.11
C TRP A 258 23.56 -9.03 0.25
N GLU A 259 22.65 -8.47 -0.54
CA GLU A 259 22.14 -7.12 -0.39
C GLU A 259 20.62 -7.07 -0.50
N LEU A 260 20.05 -5.95 -0.06
CA LEU A 260 18.65 -5.64 -0.31
C LEU A 260 18.48 -5.34 -1.80
N PRO A 261 17.34 -5.69 -2.42
CA PRO A 261 17.00 -5.14 -3.72
C PRO A 261 17.12 -3.61 -3.68
N SER A 262 17.97 -3.04 -4.52
CA SER A 262 18.32 -1.63 -4.44
C SER A 262 18.96 -1.10 -5.71
N GLY A 263 18.61 0.12 -6.09
CA GLY A 263 19.24 0.74 -7.24
C GLY A 263 19.18 2.25 -7.24
N LYS A 264 19.67 2.82 -8.34
CA LYS A 264 20.02 4.24 -8.43
C LYS A 264 18.78 5.05 -8.77
N VAL A 265 18.62 6.18 -8.13
CA VAL A 265 17.60 7.16 -8.51
C VAL A 265 18.11 7.92 -9.72
N GLU A 266 17.31 7.95 -10.79
CA GLU A 266 17.66 8.68 -12.01
C GLU A 266 17.52 10.20 -11.83
N PRO A 267 18.25 11.03 -12.61
CA PRO A 267 18.11 12.48 -12.54
C PRO A 267 16.68 12.95 -12.78
N GLY A 268 16.06 13.58 -11.78
CA GLY A 268 14.68 14.07 -11.84
C GLY A 268 13.62 13.03 -11.51
N GLU A 269 14.02 11.82 -11.12
CA GLU A 269 13.12 10.77 -10.64
C GLU A 269 12.84 10.92 -9.13
N GLU A 270 11.58 10.72 -8.73
CA GLU A 270 11.18 10.69 -7.32
C GLU A 270 11.61 9.37 -6.65
N LEU A 271 11.90 9.40 -5.35
CA LEU A 271 12.41 8.22 -4.61
C LEU A 271 11.43 7.03 -4.65
N ASP A 272 10.13 7.27 -4.58
CA ASP A 272 9.11 6.24 -4.64
C ASP A 272 9.04 5.58 -6.03
N ARG A 273 9.14 6.38 -7.09
CA ARG A 273 9.19 5.90 -8.48
C ARG A 273 10.44 5.05 -8.73
N ALA A 274 11.59 5.53 -8.28
CA ALA A 274 12.83 4.76 -8.33
C ALA A 274 12.69 3.43 -7.59
N LEU A 275 12.13 3.44 -6.36
CA LEU A 275 12.01 2.22 -5.57
C LEU A 275 11.10 1.18 -6.23
N ILE A 276 9.98 1.63 -6.81
CA ILE A 276 9.06 0.74 -7.56
C ILE A 276 9.74 0.16 -8.80
N ARG A 277 10.47 1.00 -9.57
CA ARG A 277 11.18 0.58 -10.77
C ARG A 277 12.28 -0.42 -10.44
N GLU A 278 13.15 -0.12 -9.48
CA GLU A 278 14.28 -0.96 -9.10
C GLU A 278 13.84 -2.32 -8.56
N VAL A 279 12.81 -2.35 -7.69
CA VAL A 279 12.23 -3.63 -7.25
C VAL A 279 11.75 -4.45 -8.44
N LYS A 280 11.09 -3.81 -9.41
CA LYS A 280 10.60 -4.51 -10.60
C LYS A 280 11.73 -5.03 -11.49
N GLU A 281 12.77 -4.23 -11.70
CA GLU A 281 13.90 -4.55 -12.57
C GLU A 281 14.75 -5.68 -11.99
N GLU A 282 15.08 -5.63 -10.70
CA GLU A 282 15.96 -6.61 -10.06
C GLU A 282 15.28 -7.93 -9.68
N THR A 283 13.98 -7.88 -9.34
CA THR A 283 13.28 -9.04 -8.76
C THR A 283 12.09 -9.52 -9.59
N GLY A 284 11.63 -8.74 -10.56
CA GLY A 284 10.39 -8.98 -11.29
C GLY A 284 9.12 -8.72 -10.48
N LEU A 285 9.22 -8.42 -9.18
CA LEU A 285 8.08 -8.27 -8.28
C LEU A 285 7.38 -6.92 -8.48
N ASP A 286 6.05 -6.93 -8.36
CA ASP A 286 5.25 -5.70 -8.40
C ASP A 286 5.02 -5.17 -6.99
N VAL A 287 5.43 -3.92 -6.75
CA VAL A 287 5.20 -3.22 -5.47
C VAL A 287 3.71 -2.98 -5.26
N LEU A 288 3.18 -3.44 -4.13
CA LEU A 288 1.83 -3.17 -3.65
C LEU A 288 1.78 -1.85 -2.88
N ARG A 289 2.75 -1.62 -2.00
CA ARG A 289 2.77 -0.46 -1.11
C ARG A 289 4.19 -0.17 -0.64
N ILE A 290 4.56 1.11 -0.58
CA ILE A 290 5.78 1.55 0.12
C ILE A 290 5.40 1.86 1.57
N GLY A 291 6.12 1.23 2.50
CA GLY A 291 5.89 1.32 3.92
C GLY A 291 6.82 2.32 4.62
N THR A 292 7.22 1.93 5.83
CA THR A 292 8.04 2.75 6.73
C THR A 292 9.43 3.00 6.17
N TYR A 293 9.93 4.22 6.36
CA TYR A 293 11.35 4.55 6.16
C TYR A 293 12.20 4.01 7.32
N LEU A 294 13.14 3.11 7.00
CA LEU A 294 14.00 2.42 7.97
C LEU A 294 15.34 3.13 8.19
N GLY A 295 15.65 4.17 7.42
CA GLY A 295 16.89 4.93 7.52
C GLY A 295 17.78 4.83 6.29
N ALA A 296 18.93 5.50 6.38
CA ALA A 296 19.90 5.59 5.29
C ALA A 296 21.33 5.37 5.78
N PHE A 297 22.21 5.07 4.83
CA PHE A 297 23.67 5.02 5.03
C PHE A 297 24.40 5.57 3.79
N ASP A 298 25.62 6.07 4.01
CA ASP A 298 26.46 6.66 2.98
C ASP A 298 27.62 5.75 2.63
N TYR A 299 28.01 5.75 1.35
CA TYR A 299 29.21 5.06 0.87
C TYR A 299 29.79 5.76 -0.36
N ILE A 300 30.99 5.36 -0.78
CA ILE A 300 31.59 5.80 -2.04
C ILE A 300 31.33 4.72 -3.09
N SER A 301 30.62 5.04 -4.17
CA SER A 301 30.35 4.08 -5.24
C SER A 301 31.61 3.77 -6.03
N GLY A 302 31.58 2.71 -6.85
CA GLY A 302 32.70 2.38 -7.75
C GLY A 302 33.12 3.51 -8.69
N SER A 303 32.22 4.48 -8.94
CA SER A 303 32.51 5.69 -9.73
C SER A 303 33.13 6.84 -8.93
N GLY A 304 33.41 6.65 -7.64
CA GLY A 304 33.97 7.65 -6.73
C GLY A 304 32.95 8.65 -6.19
N LYS A 305 31.67 8.52 -6.52
CA LYS A 305 30.61 9.43 -6.06
C LYS A 305 30.20 9.11 -4.62
N LYS A 306 30.05 10.16 -3.79
CA LYS A 306 29.38 10.03 -2.49
C LYS A 306 27.91 9.67 -2.73
N SER A 307 27.53 8.48 -2.30
CA SER A 307 26.21 7.90 -2.54
C SER A 307 25.49 7.69 -1.21
N ARG A 308 24.17 7.90 -1.18
CA ARG A 308 23.31 7.61 -0.02
C ARG A 308 22.19 6.66 -0.42
N GLN A 309 22.04 5.56 0.32
CA GLN A 309 20.96 4.62 0.13
C GLN A 309 19.87 4.81 1.18
N PHE A 310 18.64 5.10 0.75
CA PHE A 310 17.44 5.17 1.60
C PHE A 310 16.68 3.86 1.57
N ASN A 311 16.33 3.31 2.73
CA ASN A 311 15.72 1.98 2.82
C ASN A 311 14.29 2.07 3.36
N PHE A 312 13.37 1.38 2.70
CA PHE A 312 11.95 1.37 3.04
C PHE A 312 11.42 -0.06 3.16
N THR A 313 10.42 -0.29 4.01
CA THR A 313 9.64 -1.53 3.91
C THR A 313 8.79 -1.51 2.65
N VAL A 314 8.66 -2.66 1.98
CA VAL A 314 7.91 -2.78 0.74
C VAL A 314 7.02 -4.01 0.81
N ASP A 315 5.71 -3.80 0.64
CA ASP A 315 4.76 -4.89 0.42
C ASP A 315 4.67 -5.15 -1.08
N VAL A 316 4.61 -6.42 -1.49
CA VAL A 316 4.50 -6.84 -2.90
C VAL A 316 3.20 -7.60 -3.18
N TYR A 317 2.76 -7.59 -4.44
CA TYR A 317 1.57 -8.32 -4.89
C TYR A 317 1.74 -9.84 -4.93
N ALA A 318 2.96 -10.30 -5.11
CA ALA A 318 3.33 -11.70 -5.01
C ALA A 318 4.79 -11.73 -4.56
N ALA A 319 5.14 -12.69 -3.71
CA ALA A 319 6.52 -12.91 -3.29
C ALA A 319 7.28 -13.80 -4.29
N GLU A 320 6.57 -14.53 -5.14
CA GLU A 320 7.14 -15.43 -6.15
C GLU A 320 6.32 -15.36 -7.45
N PRO A 321 6.92 -15.66 -8.61
CA PRO A 321 8.35 -15.99 -8.78
C PRO A 321 9.23 -14.74 -8.71
N VAL A 322 10.40 -14.87 -8.08
CA VAL A 322 11.48 -13.89 -8.20
C VAL A 322 12.25 -14.16 -9.51
N ALA A 323 12.40 -13.13 -10.34
CA ALA A 323 13.14 -13.18 -11.60
C ALA A 323 14.29 -12.18 -11.57
N LEU A 324 15.51 -12.70 -11.44
CA LEU A 324 16.73 -11.89 -11.36
C LEU A 324 17.20 -11.45 -12.74
N GLN A 325 17.73 -10.23 -12.82
CA GLN A 325 18.40 -9.71 -14.01
C GLN A 325 19.91 -9.54 -13.82
N GLU A 326 20.33 -8.79 -12.78
CA GLU A 326 21.74 -8.49 -12.53
C GLU A 326 22.40 -9.40 -11.47
N HIS A 327 21.59 -9.98 -10.58
CA HIS A 327 22.03 -10.85 -9.50
C HIS A 327 22.05 -12.33 -9.90
N ASP A 328 22.94 -13.11 -9.29
CA ASP A 328 23.13 -14.53 -9.64
C ASP A 328 22.33 -15.51 -8.75
N ASP A 329 21.77 -15.04 -7.64
CA ASP A 329 21.02 -15.84 -6.67
C ASP A 329 20.10 -14.96 -5.79
N TYR A 330 19.09 -15.56 -5.18
CA TYR A 330 18.20 -14.90 -4.22
C TYR A 330 17.80 -15.84 -3.08
N ALA A 331 17.48 -15.25 -1.92
CA ALA A 331 17.05 -16.00 -0.76
C ALA A 331 16.10 -15.20 0.12
N TRP A 332 15.07 -15.89 0.61
CA TRP A 332 14.25 -15.44 1.73
C TRP A 332 14.95 -15.82 3.04
N ILE A 333 15.53 -14.84 3.72
CA ILE A 333 16.34 -15.03 4.93
C ILE A 333 15.57 -14.59 6.17
N ASP A 334 15.66 -15.38 7.25
CA ASP A 334 15.17 -14.97 8.56
C ASP A 334 16.05 -13.81 9.08
N PRO A 335 15.49 -12.60 9.23
CA PRO A 335 16.29 -11.46 9.62
C PRO A 335 16.80 -11.59 11.06
N THR A 336 16.18 -12.41 11.92
CA THR A 336 16.51 -12.54 13.36
C THR A 336 17.80 -13.31 13.63
N GLY A 337 18.30 -14.05 12.64
CA GLY A 337 19.60 -14.71 12.69
C GLY A 337 20.78 -13.77 12.39
N GLU A 338 21.82 -14.33 11.79
CA GLU A 338 22.96 -13.57 11.25
C GLU A 338 22.86 -13.53 9.72
N PRO A 339 22.05 -12.62 9.14
CA PRO A 339 21.92 -12.52 7.69
C PRO A 339 23.29 -12.17 7.06
N PRO A 340 23.62 -12.75 5.90
CA PRO A 340 24.93 -12.59 5.24
C PRO A 340 25.09 -11.24 4.51
N VAL A 341 24.64 -10.16 5.15
CA VAL A 341 24.63 -8.79 4.61
C VAL A 341 25.80 -7.98 5.16
N THR A 342 26.09 -6.86 4.51
CA THR A 342 27.13 -5.91 4.96
C THR A 342 26.78 -5.26 6.31
N GLU A 343 27.80 -4.75 7.03
CA GLU A 343 27.61 -4.01 8.28
C GLU A 343 26.69 -2.79 8.13
N ALA A 344 26.60 -2.20 6.94
CA ALA A 344 25.72 -1.06 6.67
C ALA A 344 24.24 -1.45 6.63
N VAL A 345 23.92 -2.69 6.22
CA VAL A 345 22.54 -3.19 6.10
C VAL A 345 22.01 -3.74 7.44
N LYS A 346 22.89 -4.26 8.31
CA LYS A 346 22.48 -4.81 9.63
C LYS A 346 21.59 -3.87 10.45
N PRO A 347 21.91 -2.55 10.62
CA PRO A 347 21.04 -1.62 11.34
C PRO A 347 19.66 -1.42 10.69
N ILE A 348 19.55 -1.55 9.37
CA ILE A 348 18.28 -1.45 8.64
C ILE A 348 17.38 -2.63 8.99
N LEU A 349 17.92 -3.85 8.95
CA LEU A 349 17.18 -5.07 9.32
C LEU A 349 16.81 -5.09 10.81
N GLN A 350 17.66 -4.56 11.70
CA GLN A 350 17.34 -4.41 13.12
C GLN A 350 16.17 -3.46 13.37
N ARG A 351 16.08 -2.35 12.62
CA ARG A 351 14.92 -1.44 12.72
C ARG A 351 13.65 -2.05 12.18
N TYR A 352 13.74 -2.80 11.07
CA TYR A 352 12.60 -3.55 10.53
C TYR A 352 12.00 -4.52 11.57
N GLN A 353 12.84 -5.19 12.36
CA GLN A 353 12.39 -6.10 13.42
C GLN A 353 11.70 -5.41 14.60
N ALA A 354 11.93 -4.11 14.80
CA ALA A 354 11.38 -3.36 15.92
C ALA A 354 9.98 -2.79 15.63
N GLU A 355 9.49 -2.89 14.38
CA GLU A 355 8.13 -2.47 13.95
C GLU A 355 7.02 -3.47 14.30
#